data_AF-A0A4Y2DJS4-F1
#
_entry.id   AF-A0A4Y2DJS4-F1
#
_cell.length_a   1.000
_cell.length_b   1.000
_cell.length_c   1.000
_cell.angle_alpha   90.00
_cell.angle_beta   90.00
_cell.angle_gamma   90.00
#
_symmetry.space_group_name_H-M   'P 1'
#
loop_
_entity.id
_entity.type
_entity.pdbx_description
1 polymer ?
#
loop_
_entity_poly.entity_id
_entity_poly.type
_entity_poly.pdbx_seq_one_letter_code
_entity_poly.pdbx_strand_id
1 'polypeptide(L)'
;MGSLSFVVEANSSTRYMLINIPSTFHTVSPFLVQKLLTSCIVELQNVKKLRSGDLLVQVDSKQASVICKLTNLGTFPVEMSFHKTLNVSRGVLSNPDFIHVTEAEFLEELRDQNVCAARCIKI
;
A
#
# COMPACT_ATOMS: atom_id res chain seq x y z
N MET A 1 -21.70 -16.82 18.22
CA MET A 1 -21.73 -15.51 17.54
C MET A 1 -20.85 -15.63 16.31
N GLY A 2 -21.32 -15.23 15.13
CA GLY A 2 -20.49 -15.20 13.93
C GLY A 2 -19.60 -13.95 13.92
N SER A 3 -18.36 -14.09 13.43
CA SER A 3 -17.43 -12.96 13.30
C SER A 3 -16.73 -13.00 11.96
N LEU A 4 -16.63 -11.85 11.29
CA LEU A 4 -15.95 -11.67 10.01
C LEU A 4 -14.90 -10.57 10.15
N SER A 5 -13.65 -10.90 9.84
CA SER A 5 -12.63 -9.89 9.59
C SER A 5 -12.69 -9.43 8.14
N PHE A 6 -12.39 -8.16 7.90
CA PHE A 6 -12.39 -7.60 6.57
C PHE A 6 -11.26 -6.58 6.41
N VAL A 7 -10.86 -6.39 5.16
CA VAL A 7 -9.82 -5.45 4.74
C VAL A 7 -10.48 -4.45 3.80
N VAL A 8 -10.33 -3.16 4.12
CA VAL A 8 -10.83 -2.06 3.30
C VAL A 8 -9.66 -1.38 2.64
N GLU A 9 -9.70 -1.23 1.32
CA GLU A 9 -8.74 -0.40 0.62
C GLU A 9 -8.95 1.07 0.96
N ALA A 10 -7.88 1.79 1.28
CA ALA A 10 -7.95 3.19 1.65
C ALA A 10 -8.41 4.03 0.45
N ASN A 11 -9.58 4.67 0.58
CA ASN A 11 -10.06 5.72 -0.31
C ASN A 11 -9.42 7.08 0.04
N SER A 12 -8.10 7.08 0.24
CA SER A 12 -7.33 8.27 0.58
C SER A 12 -6.78 8.91 -0.68
N SER A 13 -6.71 10.24 -0.70
CA SER A 13 -5.94 10.98 -1.73
C SER A 13 -4.46 10.60 -1.72
N THR A 14 -3.99 9.98 -0.63
CA THR A 14 -2.61 9.62 -0.40
C THR A 14 -2.40 8.11 -0.45
N ARG A 15 -1.34 7.67 -1.13
CA ARG A 15 -0.89 6.27 -1.17
C ARG A 15 0.54 6.14 -0.67
N TYR A 16 0.81 5.03 -0.02
CA TYR A 16 2.12 4.63 0.48
C TYR A 16 2.76 3.63 -0.47
N MET A 17 3.97 3.92 -0.94
CA MET A 17 4.71 3.05 -1.85
C MET A 17 6.06 2.68 -1.27
N LEU A 18 6.56 1.52 -1.67
CA LEU A 18 7.88 1.02 -1.36
C LEU A 18 8.73 1.08 -2.64
N ILE A 19 9.92 1.65 -2.49
CA ILE A 19 10.97 1.65 -3.50
C ILE A 19 12.04 0.71 -3.00
N ASN A 20 12.10 -0.48 -3.59
CA ASN A 20 13.19 -1.40 -3.38
C ASN A 20 14.29 -1.10 -4.40
N ILE A 21 15.52 -1.05 -3.93
CA ILE A 21 16.69 -1.04 -4.81
C ILE A 21 17.65 -2.10 -4.33
N PRO A 22 17.91 -3.16 -5.12
CA PRO A 22 18.85 -4.20 -4.74
C PRO A 22 20.24 -3.60 -4.50
N SER A 23 20.72 -3.62 -3.26
CA SER A 23 22.11 -3.37 -2.82
C SER A 23 22.73 -1.97 -2.94
N THR A 24 22.05 -0.93 -3.44
CA THR A 24 22.74 0.36 -3.77
C THR A 24 22.46 1.55 -2.84
N PHE A 25 21.37 1.60 -2.07
CA PHE A 25 21.12 2.76 -1.19
C PHE A 25 22.05 2.89 0.02
N HIS A 26 22.96 1.95 0.23
CA HIS A 26 23.99 2.06 1.27
C HIS A 26 25.21 2.87 0.81
N THR A 27 25.39 3.03 -0.50
CA THR A 27 26.55 3.70 -1.11
C THR A 27 26.18 5.00 -1.83
N VAL A 28 24.89 5.22 -2.12
CA VAL A 28 24.39 6.41 -2.81
C VAL A 28 24.10 7.53 -1.81
N SER A 29 24.54 8.76 -2.14
CA SER A 29 24.32 9.97 -1.34
C SER A 29 22.81 10.24 -1.14
N PRO A 30 22.33 10.47 0.10
CA PRO A 30 20.91 10.75 0.37
C PRO A 30 20.40 12.00 -0.35
N PHE A 31 21.27 12.98 -0.64
CA PHE A 31 20.89 14.16 -1.42
C PHE A 31 20.64 13.84 -2.90
N LEU A 32 21.41 12.90 -3.47
CA LEU A 32 21.17 12.44 -4.85
C LEU A 32 19.84 11.69 -4.93
N VAL A 33 19.57 10.83 -3.96
CA VAL A 33 18.29 10.10 -3.86
C VAL A 33 17.12 11.06 -3.82
N GLN A 34 17.17 12.08 -2.95
CA GLN A 34 16.11 13.08 -2.85
C GLN A 34 15.90 13.83 -4.17
N LYS A 35 16.98 14.26 -4.84
CA LYS A 35 16.89 14.94 -6.14
C LYS A 35 16.25 14.08 -7.21
N LEU A 36 16.64 12.80 -7.30
CA LEU A 36 16.07 11.87 -8.27
C LEU A 36 14.59 11.63 -7.99
N LEU A 37 14.20 11.43 -6.73
CA LEU A 37 12.80 11.28 -6.34
C LEU A 37 11.97 12.50 -6.71
N THR A 38 12.43 13.70 -6.36
CA THR A 38 11.73 14.95 -6.69
C THR A 38 11.70 15.22 -8.20
N SER A 39 12.64 14.67 -8.99
CA SER A 39 12.60 14.78 -10.46
C SER A 39 11.55 13.89 -11.11
N CYS A 40 11.23 12.74 -10.50
CA CYS A 40 10.25 11.80 -11.01
C CYS A 40 8.86 12.00 -10.40
N ILE A 41 8.80 12.52 -9.18
CA ILE A 41 7.60 12.64 -8.35
C ILE A 41 7.39 14.11 -8.03
N VAL A 42 6.39 14.72 -8.66
CA VAL A 42 6.13 16.17 -8.58
C VAL A 42 5.73 16.58 -7.16
N GLU A 43 4.86 15.81 -6.49
CA GLU A 43 4.35 16.11 -5.14
C GLU A 43 4.69 14.97 -4.17
N LEU A 44 5.98 14.85 -3.88
CA LEU A 44 6.48 13.91 -2.89
C LEU A 44 6.22 14.45 -1.47
N GLN A 45 5.29 13.85 -0.73
CA GLN A 45 4.89 14.34 0.59
C GLN A 45 5.87 13.91 1.68
N ASN A 46 6.33 12.66 1.64
CA ASN A 46 7.23 12.10 2.65
C ASN A 46 8.11 11.01 2.06
N VAL A 47 9.35 10.92 2.55
CA VAL A 47 10.29 9.83 2.25
C VAL A 47 10.92 9.36 3.54
N LYS A 48 10.90 8.05 3.77
CA LYS A 48 11.51 7.43 4.93
C LYS A 48 12.26 6.17 4.53
N LYS A 49 13.55 6.10 4.89
CA LYS A 49 14.34 4.87 4.77
C LYS A 49 13.91 3.87 5.85
N LEU A 50 13.58 2.65 5.45
CA LEU A 50 13.23 1.55 6.33
C LEU A 50 14.48 0.78 6.77
N ARG A 51 14.35 -0.02 7.83
CA ARG A 51 15.42 -0.91 8.32
C ARG A 51 15.83 -1.97 7.28
N SER A 52 14.92 -2.33 6.37
CA SER A 52 15.20 -3.22 5.23
C SER A 52 16.13 -2.60 4.19
N GLY A 53 16.30 -1.27 4.20
CA GLY A 53 17.02 -0.52 3.17
C GLY A 53 16.09 0.12 2.12
N ASP A 54 14.82 -0.31 2.05
CA ASP A 54 13.82 0.26 1.15
C ASP A 54 13.47 1.70 1.52
N LEU A 55 12.94 2.45 0.55
CA LEU A 55 12.31 3.74 0.83
C LEU A 55 10.80 3.61 0.85
N LEU A 56 10.19 4.02 1.95
CA LEU A 56 8.77 4.29 2.04
C LEU A 56 8.53 5.71 1.55
N VAL A 57 7.69 5.87 0.54
CA VAL A 57 7.29 7.17 0.00
C VAL A 57 5.79 7.37 0.08
N GLN A 58 5.40 8.60 0.39
CA GLN A 58 4.01 9.04 0.44
C GLN A 58 3.74 9.93 -0.78
N VAL A 59 2.79 9.52 -1.61
CA VAL A 59 2.48 10.17 -2.90
C VAL A 59 0.97 10.33 -3.10
N ASP A 60 0.57 11.21 -3.99
CA ASP A 60 -0.83 11.33 -4.40
C ASP A 60 -1.29 10.08 -5.18
N SER A 61 -2.53 9.65 -4.91
CA SER A 61 -3.16 8.47 -5.53
C SER A 61 -3.18 8.52 -7.06
N LYS A 62 -3.34 9.70 -7.67
CA LYS A 62 -3.35 9.89 -9.13
C LYS A 62 -1.98 9.61 -9.72
N GLN A 63 -0.91 9.99 -9.02
CA GLN A 63 0.46 9.77 -9.45
C GLN A 63 0.96 8.36 -9.15
N ALA A 64 0.46 7.74 -8.06
CA ALA A 64 0.92 6.43 -7.60
C ALA A 64 0.85 5.34 -8.68
N SER A 65 -0.21 5.34 -9.50
CA SER A 65 -0.39 4.37 -10.59
C SER A 65 0.66 4.48 -11.70
N VAL A 66 1.15 5.70 -11.97
CA VAL A 66 2.21 5.98 -12.95
C VAL A 66 3.57 5.65 -12.35
N ILE A 67 3.81 6.13 -11.13
CA ILE A 67 5.06 5.92 -10.38
C ILE A 67 5.32 4.42 -10.14
N CYS A 68 4.27 3.62 -9.94
CA CYS A 68 4.39 2.18 -9.73
C CYS A 68 4.98 1.43 -10.93
N LYS A 69 4.93 2.03 -12.12
CA LYS A 69 5.46 1.44 -13.36
C LYS A 69 6.91 1.83 -13.63
N LEU A 70 7.50 2.69 -12.79
CA LEU A 70 8.89 3.07 -12.93
C LEU A 70 9.79 1.89 -12.57
N THR A 71 10.66 1.51 -13.49
CA THR A 71 11.66 0.46 -13.30
C THR A 71 13.06 1.02 -13.02
N ASN A 72 13.25 2.33 -13.21
CA ASN A 72 14.52 3.00 -13.03
C ASN A 72 14.32 4.36 -12.35
N LEU A 73 15.25 4.72 -11.48
CA LEU A 73 15.34 6.01 -10.83
C LEU A 73 16.69 6.62 -11.21
N GLY A 74 16.71 7.41 -12.28
CA GLY A 74 17.96 7.79 -12.96
C GLY A 74 18.62 6.56 -13.59
N THR A 75 19.86 6.27 -13.20
CA THR A 75 20.62 5.09 -13.66
C THR A 75 20.46 3.86 -12.76
N PHE A 76 19.70 3.98 -11.65
CA PHE A 76 19.52 2.88 -10.71
C PHE A 76 18.26 2.07 -11.06
N PRO A 77 18.36 0.75 -11.25
CA PRO A 77 17.18 -0.10 -11.42
C PRO A 77 16.42 -0.19 -10.09
N VAL A 78 15.12 0.04 -10.10
CA VAL A 78 14.27 0.05 -8.91
C VAL A 78 13.04 -0.83 -9.11
N GLU A 79 12.53 -1.39 -8.01
CA GLU A 79 11.24 -2.05 -7.97
C GLU A 79 10.28 -1.23 -7.12
N MET A 80 9.16 -0.83 -7.73
CA MET A 80 8.12 -0.02 -7.10
C MET A 80 6.93 -0.91 -6.74
N SER A 81 6.45 -0.84 -5.49
CA SER A 81 5.26 -1.57 -5.06
C SER A 81 4.41 -0.78 -4.07
N PHE A 82 3.12 -1.09 -3.97
CA PHE A 82 2.28 -0.52 -2.93
C PHE A 82 2.56 -1.15 -1.56
N HIS A 83 2.59 -0.33 -0.51
CA HIS A 83 2.72 -0.84 0.85
C HIS A 83 1.47 -1.64 1.24
N LYS A 84 1.65 -2.92 1.59
CA LYS A 84 0.54 -3.88 1.78
C LYS A 84 -0.41 -3.55 2.92
N THR A 85 0.06 -2.83 3.94
CA THR A 85 -0.73 -2.56 5.17
C THR A 85 -1.05 -1.09 5.40
N LEU A 86 -0.32 -0.15 4.80
CA LEU A 86 -0.54 1.29 5.02
C LEU A 86 -1.59 1.85 4.07
N ASN A 87 -1.89 1.11 2.99
CA ASN A 87 -2.93 1.45 2.02
C ASN A 87 -4.27 0.76 2.30
N VAL A 88 -4.37 0.02 3.41
CA VAL A 88 -5.58 -0.71 3.77
C VAL A 88 -5.84 -0.57 5.26
N SER A 89 -7.11 -0.57 5.66
CA SER A 89 -7.50 -0.75 7.05
C SER A 89 -8.07 -2.16 7.25
N ARG A 90 -8.01 -2.66 8.48
CA ARG A 90 -8.58 -3.96 8.85
C ARG A 90 -9.59 -3.76 9.96
N GLY A 91 -10.71 -4.46 9.87
CA GLY A 91 -11.78 -4.42 10.87
C GLY A 91 -12.32 -5.82 11.17
N VAL A 92 -13.12 -5.91 12.23
CA VAL A 92 -13.88 -7.11 12.60
C VAL A 92 -15.32 -6.70 12.85
N LEU A 93 -16.27 -7.39 12.22
CA LEU A 93 -17.69 -7.29 12.52
C LEU A 93 -18.16 -8.59 13.17
N SER A 94 -18.90 -8.45 14.26
CA SER A 94 -19.43 -9.58 15.03
C SER A 94 -20.94 -9.47 15.11
N ASN A 95 -21.64 -10.48 14.58
CA ASN A 95 -23.09 -10.56 14.61
C ASN A 95 -23.51 -12.05 14.56
N PRO A 96 -24.44 -12.52 15.41
CA PRO A 96 -25.02 -13.87 15.27
C PRO A 96 -25.53 -14.19 13.87
N ASP A 97 -26.02 -13.20 13.11
CA ASP A 97 -26.56 -13.42 11.77
C ASP A 97 -25.48 -13.76 10.73
N PHE A 98 -24.21 -13.47 11.02
CA PHE A 98 -23.08 -13.77 10.12
C PHE A 98 -22.64 -15.23 10.13
N ILE A 99 -23.28 -16.11 10.91
CA ILE A 99 -22.93 -17.53 10.98
C ILE A 99 -23.06 -18.23 9.62
N HIS A 100 -24.00 -17.80 8.80
CA HIS A 100 -24.29 -18.40 7.49
C HIS A 100 -23.80 -17.57 6.30
N VAL A 101 -23.27 -16.37 6.55
CA VAL A 101 -22.76 -15.48 5.49
C VAL A 101 -21.38 -15.96 5.04
N THR A 102 -21.24 -16.18 3.74
CA THR A 102 -19.95 -16.56 3.16
C THR A 102 -19.05 -15.35 2.95
N GLU A 103 -17.74 -15.58 2.89
CA GLU A 103 -16.77 -14.51 2.61
C GLU A 103 -16.99 -13.88 1.23
N ALA A 104 -17.48 -14.66 0.26
CA ALA A 104 -17.77 -14.19 -1.10
C ALA A 104 -18.97 -13.25 -1.13
N GLU A 105 -20.09 -13.62 -0.51
CA GLU A 105 -21.27 -12.76 -0.38
C GLU A 105 -20.91 -11.45 0.34
N PHE A 106 -20.11 -11.55 1.42
CA PHE A 106 -19.67 -10.38 2.17
C PHE A 106 -18.81 -9.42 1.32
N LEU A 107 -17.94 -9.96 0.46
CA LEU A 107 -17.12 -9.17 -0.45
C LEU A 107 -17.93 -8.53 -1.58
N GLU A 108 -18.96 -9.22 -2.06
CA GLU A 108 -19.84 -8.70 -3.10
C GLU A 108 -20.69 -7.55 -2.58
N GLU A 109 -21.39 -7.75 -1.46
CA GLU A 109 -22.29 -6.76 -0.88
C GLU A 109 -21.56 -5.53 -0.30
N LEU A 110 -20.30 -5.66 0.09
CA LEU A 110 -19.50 -4.55 0.63
C LEU A 110 -18.44 -4.03 -0.33
N ARG A 111 -18.52 -4.40 -1.62
CA ARG A 111 -17.58 -3.92 -2.64
C ARG A 111 -17.60 -2.39 -2.74
N ASP A 112 -18.78 -1.78 -2.66
CA ASP A 112 -18.95 -0.32 -2.73
C ASP A 112 -18.34 0.41 -1.52
N GLN A 113 -18.07 -0.30 -0.43
CA GLN A 113 -17.33 0.21 0.73
C GLN A 113 -15.82 -0.03 0.64
N ASN A 114 -15.32 -0.45 -0.54
CA ASN A 114 -13.93 -0.80 -0.80
C ASN A 114 -13.42 -2.01 0.01
N VAL A 115 -14.31 -2.92 0.43
CA VAL A 115 -13.87 -4.17 1.04
C VAL A 115 -13.21 -5.04 -0.03
N CYS A 116 -11.93 -5.36 0.17
CA CYS A 116 -11.12 -6.10 -0.81
C CYS A 116 -10.73 -7.51 -0.35
N ALA A 117 -10.88 -7.81 0.94
CA ALA A 117 -10.74 -9.16 1.46
C ALA A 117 -11.63 -9.36 2.70
N ALA A 118 -12.15 -10.56 2.88
CA ALA A 118 -12.92 -10.98 4.04
C ALA A 118 -12.39 -12.32 4.53
N ARG A 119 -12.51 -12.57 5.83
CA ARG A 119 -12.18 -13.86 6.45
C ARG A 119 -13.09 -14.14 7.63
N CYS A 120 -13.76 -15.29 7.61
CA CYS A 120 -14.56 -15.78 8.72
C CYS A 120 -13.65 -16.20 9.89
N ILE A 121 -14.00 -15.71 11.08
CA ILE A 121 -13.33 -16.06 12.32
C ILE A 121 -14.23 -17.06 13.03
N LYS A 122 -13.80 -18.32 13.05
CA LYS A 122 -14.39 -19.34 13.92
C LYS A 122 -13.80 -19.12 15.31
N ILE A 123 -14.65 -18.75 16.26
CA ILE A 123 -14.32 -18.64 17.68
C ILE A 123 -14.85 -19.88 18.37
#